data_AF-A0A7W5WXP7-F1
#
_entry.id   AF-A0A7W5WXP7-F1
#
_cell.length_a   1.000
_cell.length_b   1.000
_cell.length_c   1.000
_cell.angle_alpha   90.00
_cell.angle_beta   90.00
_cell.angle_gamma   90.00
#
_symmetry.space_group_name_H-M   'P 1'
#
loop_
_entity.id
_entity.type
_entity.pdbx_description
1 polymer ?
#
loop_
_entity_poly.entity_id
_entity_poly.type
_entity_poly.pdbx_seq_one_letter_code
_entity_poly.pdbx_strand_id
1 'polypeptide(L)'
;MNFYRAFGLVFRSDIPLGSLAANRIAAQQPDVDIRRGTPARPDPGVAVDDMRVEINADSLRLSVPECGWFDVTGGARIIYEARAGIPAEHMPPYLLGTALGALLHQRGLLPLHCNAIVHDGRAYLFCGDSGAGKSTLAAVFEARGYPLLTDDLCAVAVDAEGRFSVTPGIPRLKLWIESLTALGREGAEVTRIPWYEDKFEVAMSRAAEDRRYPVAAIYHLRQAGEDAPPGIHRLQGLEAANAVTANIYRRRIADLLGRAPGYLAESMALIRSVPIFRFNRRWGLENVVEDAAVAEAHLLGVKVTQ
;
A
#
# COMPACT_ATOMS: atom_id res chain seq x y z
N MET A 1 11.52 -10.75 20.86
CA MET A 1 11.15 -11.02 19.44
C MET A 1 9.67 -10.70 19.27
N ASN A 2 9.29 -10.06 18.16
CA ASN A 2 7.91 -9.69 17.86
C ASN A 2 7.43 -10.45 16.61
N PHE A 3 6.15 -10.86 16.60
CA PHE A 3 5.53 -11.57 15.49
C PHE A 3 4.25 -10.86 15.05
N TYR A 4 4.10 -10.72 13.73
CA TYR A 4 2.98 -10.01 13.13
C TYR A 4 2.45 -10.76 11.90
N ARG A 5 1.20 -10.51 11.55
CA ARG A 5 0.62 -10.97 10.28
C ARG A 5 0.20 -9.79 9.41
N ALA A 6 0.62 -9.79 8.14
CA ALA A 6 0.18 -8.82 7.15
C ALA A 6 0.46 -9.37 5.75
N PHE A 7 -0.30 -8.95 4.74
CA PHE A 7 -0.11 -9.38 3.35
C PHE A 7 -0.14 -10.92 3.17
N GLY A 8 -0.85 -11.62 4.05
CA GLY A 8 -0.87 -13.09 4.10
C GLY A 8 0.44 -13.73 4.57
N LEU A 9 1.38 -12.94 5.10
CA LEU A 9 2.72 -13.34 5.54
C LEU A 9 2.89 -13.18 7.04
N VAL A 10 3.78 -13.99 7.57
CA VAL A 10 4.22 -13.98 8.96
C VAL A 10 5.56 -13.24 9.07
N PHE A 11 5.57 -12.12 9.77
CA PHE A 11 6.76 -11.33 10.01
C PHE A 11 7.29 -11.60 11.41
N ARG A 12 8.59 -11.88 11.53
CA ARG A 12 9.36 -11.83 12.77
C ARG A 12 10.23 -10.57 12.75
N SER A 13 10.20 -9.80 13.82
CA SER A 13 10.98 -8.56 13.95
C SER A 13 11.70 -8.50 15.31
N ASP A 14 12.96 -8.10 15.30
CA ASP A 14 13.74 -7.87 16.53
C ASP A 14 13.33 -6.57 17.25
N ILE A 15 12.80 -5.58 16.53
CA ILE A 15 12.17 -4.38 17.09
C ILE A 15 10.63 -4.41 17.01
N PRO A 16 9.91 -3.67 17.88
CA PRO A 16 8.48 -3.47 17.73
C PRO A 16 8.15 -2.68 16.46
N LEU A 17 7.16 -3.16 15.70
CA LEU A 17 6.60 -2.47 14.54
C LEU A 17 5.22 -1.91 14.94
N GLY A 18 5.18 -0.69 15.49
CA GLY A 18 3.98 -0.10 16.09
C GLY A 18 2.77 -0.08 15.14
N SER A 19 3.00 0.20 13.86
CA SER A 19 1.97 0.20 12.83
C SER A 19 1.32 -1.17 12.56
N LEU A 20 1.95 -2.26 13.02
CA LEU A 20 1.42 -3.62 12.96
C LEU A 20 0.91 -4.10 14.33
N ALA A 21 0.82 -3.24 15.35
CA ALA A 21 0.45 -3.65 16.70
C ALA A 21 -0.89 -4.39 16.76
N ALA A 22 -1.90 -3.95 15.99
CA ALA A 22 -3.20 -4.60 15.90
C ALA A 22 -3.15 -6.00 15.25
N ASN A 23 -2.10 -6.31 14.49
CA ASN A 23 -1.90 -7.61 13.85
C ASN A 23 -0.80 -8.44 14.53
N ARG A 24 -0.51 -8.17 15.82
CA ARG A 24 0.44 -8.98 16.59
C ARG A 24 -0.13 -10.38 16.81
N ILE A 25 0.72 -11.38 16.67
CA ILE A 25 0.35 -12.79 16.83
C ILE A 25 1.31 -13.51 17.79
N ALA A 26 0.94 -14.72 18.21
CA ALA A 26 1.84 -15.61 18.92
C ALA A 26 3.05 -15.98 18.06
N ALA A 27 4.13 -16.45 18.70
CA ALA A 27 5.31 -16.90 17.98
C ALA A 27 4.98 -18.10 17.08
N GLN A 28 5.44 -18.05 15.83
CA GLN A 28 5.24 -19.07 14.81
C GLN A 28 6.36 -18.98 13.77
N GLN A 29 6.46 -19.95 12.87
CA GLN A 29 7.47 -19.94 11.81
C GLN A 29 7.30 -18.69 10.92
N PRO A 30 8.33 -17.84 10.77
CA PRO A 30 8.21 -16.64 9.96
C PRO A 30 8.44 -16.92 8.47
N ASP A 31 7.64 -16.26 7.63
CA ASP A 31 7.91 -16.12 6.19
C ASP A 31 8.91 -14.99 5.93
N VAL A 32 8.95 -14.00 6.84
CA VAL A 32 9.84 -12.83 6.75
C VAL A 32 10.55 -12.62 8.06
N ASP A 33 11.88 -12.55 8.00
CA ASP A 33 12.73 -12.20 9.14
C ASP A 33 13.30 -10.78 8.99
N ILE A 34 12.93 -9.89 9.89
CA ILE A 34 13.43 -8.52 9.99
C ILE A 34 14.34 -8.45 11.21
N ARG A 35 15.61 -8.14 10.98
CA ARG A 35 16.58 -8.05 12.07
C ARG A 35 17.66 -7.02 11.84
N ARG A 36 18.13 -6.42 12.92
CA ARG A 36 19.35 -5.63 12.93
C ARG A 36 20.56 -6.49 12.59
N GLY A 37 21.52 -5.90 11.89
CA GLY A 37 22.80 -6.52 11.59
C GLY A 37 23.71 -5.58 10.81
N THR A 38 24.63 -6.16 10.06
CA THR A 38 25.49 -5.45 9.10
C THR A 38 25.00 -5.79 7.69
N PRO A 39 24.10 -5.00 7.09
CA PRO A 39 23.61 -5.25 5.74
C PRO A 39 24.72 -5.02 4.72
N ALA A 40 24.70 -5.77 3.62
CA ALA A 40 25.50 -5.42 2.46
C ALA A 40 25.05 -4.03 1.94
N ARG A 41 26.01 -3.23 1.49
CA ARG A 41 25.76 -1.83 1.11
C ARG A 41 25.93 -1.64 -0.40
N PRO A 42 25.19 -0.71 -1.02
CA PRO A 42 25.36 -0.39 -2.44
C PRO A 42 26.78 0.11 -2.79
N ASP A 43 27.46 -0.51 -3.76
CA ASP A 43 28.81 -0.09 -4.21
C ASP A 43 29.10 -0.30 -5.73
N PRO A 44 29.04 0.75 -6.56
CA PRO A 44 28.25 1.95 -6.38
C PRO A 44 26.77 1.64 -6.64
N GLY A 45 25.86 2.17 -5.83
CA GLY A 45 24.42 2.07 -6.09
C GLY A 45 23.93 3.03 -7.17
N VAL A 46 22.83 2.68 -7.83
CA VAL A 46 22.02 3.55 -8.69
C VAL A 46 21.19 4.50 -7.81
N ALA A 47 21.14 5.78 -8.18
CA ALA A 47 20.28 6.75 -7.51
C ALA A 47 18.80 6.52 -7.85
N VAL A 48 17.98 6.26 -6.83
CA VAL A 48 16.52 6.11 -6.93
C VAL A 48 15.89 7.02 -5.90
N ASP A 49 15.24 8.08 -6.39
CA ASP A 49 14.71 9.17 -5.57
C ASP A 49 15.83 9.75 -4.69
N ASP A 50 15.67 9.75 -3.37
CA ASP A 50 16.66 10.17 -2.37
C ASP A 50 17.57 9.03 -1.88
N MET A 51 17.45 7.83 -2.46
CA MET A 51 18.14 6.61 -2.02
C MET A 51 19.20 6.14 -3.02
N ARG A 52 20.10 5.27 -2.55
CA ARG A 52 20.95 4.45 -3.42
C ARG A 52 20.54 2.99 -3.37
N VAL A 53 20.48 2.35 -4.54
CA VAL A 53 20.02 0.97 -4.71
C VAL A 53 21.05 0.17 -5.51
N GLU A 54 21.40 -1.01 -5.04
CA GLU A 54 22.16 -2.00 -5.82
C GLU A 54 21.42 -3.34 -5.77
N ILE A 55 21.35 -4.02 -6.91
CA ILE A 55 20.79 -5.37 -7.02
C ILE A 55 21.92 -6.36 -7.23
N ASN A 56 21.91 -7.44 -6.46
CA ASN A 56 22.85 -8.53 -6.61
C ASN A 56 22.10 -9.86 -6.46
N ALA A 57 21.91 -10.58 -7.57
CA ALA A 57 21.12 -11.81 -7.61
C ALA A 57 19.73 -11.61 -7.00
N ASP A 58 19.45 -12.26 -5.86
CA ASP A 58 18.20 -12.19 -5.11
C ASP A 58 18.23 -11.15 -3.97
N SER A 59 19.31 -10.40 -3.82
CA SER A 59 19.50 -9.34 -2.83
C SER A 59 19.30 -7.95 -3.46
N LEU A 60 18.62 -7.10 -2.71
CA LEU A 60 18.48 -5.68 -2.97
C LEU A 60 19.06 -4.91 -1.78
N ARG A 61 20.05 -4.06 -2.06
CA ARG A 61 20.74 -3.24 -1.07
C ARG A 61 20.25 -1.81 -1.19
N LEU A 62 19.87 -1.22 -0.06
CA LEU A 62 19.41 0.16 0.03
C LEU A 62 20.33 0.96 0.95
N SER A 63 20.59 2.19 0.55
CA SER A 63 21.11 3.23 1.43
C SER A 63 20.15 4.41 1.39
N VAL A 64 19.54 4.71 2.53
CA VAL A 64 18.63 5.82 2.76
C VAL A 64 19.34 6.85 3.63
N PRO A 65 19.63 8.07 3.14
CA PRO A 65 20.37 9.09 3.89
C PRO A 65 19.76 9.38 5.26
N GLU A 66 18.42 9.50 5.30
CA GLU A 66 17.67 9.86 6.49
C GLU A 66 17.46 8.71 7.49
N CYS A 67 17.84 7.47 7.14
CA CYS A 67 17.53 6.31 7.97
C CYS A 67 18.72 5.39 8.22
N GLY A 68 19.32 4.85 7.15
CA GLY A 68 20.31 3.79 7.28
C GLY A 68 20.38 2.89 6.05
N TRP A 69 20.80 1.65 6.29
CA TRP A 69 21.04 0.66 5.26
C TRP A 69 20.11 -0.54 5.43
N PHE A 70 19.74 -1.14 4.31
CA PHE A 70 18.89 -2.33 4.26
C PHE A 70 19.44 -3.31 3.23
N ASP A 71 19.39 -4.60 3.55
CA ASP A 71 19.61 -5.69 2.61
C ASP A 71 18.37 -6.58 2.64
N VAL A 72 17.66 -6.60 1.51
CA VAL A 72 16.40 -7.32 1.31
C VAL A 72 16.68 -8.51 0.40
N THR A 73 16.56 -9.73 0.91
CA THR A 73 17.02 -10.93 0.21
C THR A 73 15.90 -11.94 0.02
N GLY A 74 15.77 -12.46 -1.19
CA GLY A 74 14.97 -13.64 -1.54
C GLY A 74 13.49 -13.53 -1.19
N GLY A 75 12.98 -12.31 -1.00
CA GLY A 75 11.66 -12.07 -0.46
C GLY A 75 11.47 -12.82 0.86
N ALA A 76 12.44 -12.86 1.77
CA ALA A 76 12.30 -13.60 3.04
C ALA A 76 13.06 -12.95 4.21
N ARG A 77 13.99 -12.03 3.92
CA ARG A 77 14.83 -11.42 4.94
C ARG A 77 15.00 -9.93 4.68
N ILE A 78 15.00 -9.15 5.76
CA ILE A 78 15.43 -7.76 5.79
C ILE A 78 16.49 -7.64 6.89
N ILE A 79 17.74 -7.41 6.52
CA ILE A 79 18.80 -7.00 7.45
C ILE A 79 18.89 -5.48 7.40
N TYR A 80 18.91 -4.82 8.54
CA TYR A 80 18.99 -3.36 8.58
C TYR A 80 20.02 -2.85 9.59
N GLU A 81 20.51 -1.64 9.34
CA GLU A 81 21.39 -0.89 10.22
C GLU A 81 20.99 0.59 10.17
N ALA A 82 20.73 1.20 11.32
CA ALA A 82 20.44 2.64 11.39
C ALA A 82 21.73 3.46 11.25
N ARG A 83 21.64 4.61 10.58
CA ARG A 83 22.73 5.59 10.54
C ARG A 83 22.88 6.26 11.90
N ALA A 84 24.12 6.50 12.33
CA ALA A 84 24.41 7.21 13.57
C ALA A 84 23.76 8.61 13.58
N GLY A 85 23.17 9.00 14.71
CA GLY A 85 22.51 10.29 14.89
C GLY A 85 21.08 10.38 14.35
N ILE A 86 20.56 9.32 13.71
CA ILE A 86 19.16 9.28 13.28
C ILE A 86 18.28 8.72 14.41
N PRO A 87 17.14 9.38 14.72
CA PRO A 87 16.16 8.87 15.68
C PRO A 87 15.65 7.46 15.35
N ALA A 88 15.46 6.63 16.38
CA ALA A 88 15.11 5.22 16.20
C ALA A 88 13.72 5.03 15.54
N GLU A 89 12.80 5.97 15.78
CA GLU A 89 11.45 6.00 15.22
C GLU A 89 11.42 6.17 13.69
N HIS A 90 12.54 6.57 13.07
CA HIS A 90 12.65 6.69 11.62
C HIS A 90 12.77 5.31 10.95
N MET A 91 13.20 4.28 11.66
CA MET A 91 13.45 2.94 11.09
C MET A 91 12.17 2.20 10.68
N PRO A 92 11.12 2.05 11.54
CA PRO A 92 9.93 1.29 11.18
C PRO A 92 9.20 1.75 9.91
N PRO A 93 9.05 3.07 9.62
CA PRO A 93 8.46 3.52 8.36
C PRO A 93 9.20 3.05 7.11
N TYR A 94 10.55 3.00 7.13
CA TYR A 94 11.34 2.51 6.00
C TYR A 94 11.32 0.98 5.90
N LEU A 95 11.28 0.25 7.02
CA LEU A 95 11.08 -1.20 7.05
C LEU A 95 9.73 -1.59 6.43
N LEU A 96 8.65 -0.92 6.85
CA LEU A 96 7.28 -1.16 6.39
C LEU A 96 6.91 -0.42 5.09
N GLY A 97 7.86 0.32 4.52
CA GLY A 97 7.71 1.07 3.28
C GLY A 97 8.59 0.51 2.19
N THR A 98 9.76 1.14 1.98
CA THR A 98 10.66 0.78 0.87
C THR A 98 11.17 -0.66 0.96
N ALA A 99 11.63 -1.11 2.14
CA ALA A 99 12.18 -2.46 2.28
C ALA A 99 11.11 -3.54 2.09
N LEU A 100 9.91 -3.34 2.67
CA LEU A 100 8.75 -4.18 2.44
C LEU A 100 8.33 -4.19 0.96
N GLY A 101 8.30 -3.03 0.29
CA GLY A 101 7.97 -2.94 -1.13
C GLY A 101 8.92 -3.77 -2.01
N ALA A 102 10.23 -3.66 -1.78
CA ALA A 102 11.24 -4.51 -2.43
C ALA A 102 10.99 -6.01 -2.19
N LEU A 103 10.70 -6.37 -0.94
CA LEU A 103 10.43 -7.75 -0.53
C LEU A 103 9.15 -8.32 -1.17
N LEU A 104 8.10 -7.52 -1.35
CA LEU A 104 6.88 -7.92 -2.06
C LEU A 104 7.15 -8.14 -3.56
N HIS A 105 7.98 -7.30 -4.17
CA HIS A 105 8.41 -7.48 -5.57
C HIS A 105 9.24 -8.75 -5.77
N GLN A 106 10.15 -9.07 -4.85
CA GLN A 106 10.92 -10.33 -4.87
C GLN A 106 10.03 -11.57 -4.75
N ARG A 107 8.87 -11.44 -4.09
CA ARG A 107 7.86 -12.51 -4.00
C ARG A 107 6.99 -12.66 -5.25
N GLY A 108 7.20 -11.84 -6.28
CA GLY A 108 6.36 -11.89 -7.48
C GLY A 108 4.94 -11.33 -7.28
N LEU A 109 4.71 -10.55 -6.22
CA LEU A 109 3.44 -9.87 -6.02
C LEU A 109 3.38 -8.59 -6.87
N LEU A 110 2.16 -8.07 -7.06
CA LEU A 110 1.91 -6.78 -7.69
C LEU A 110 1.48 -5.75 -6.63
N PRO A 111 2.43 -5.11 -5.93
CA PRO A 111 2.09 -4.10 -4.94
C PRO A 111 1.61 -2.81 -5.61
N LEU A 112 0.43 -2.34 -5.21
CA LEU A 112 -0.19 -1.10 -5.68
C LEU A 112 -0.24 -0.07 -4.54
N HIS A 113 -0.01 1.20 -4.90
CA HIS A 113 -0.18 2.35 -4.04
C HIS A 113 -1.67 2.73 -3.97
N CYS A 114 -2.42 1.99 -3.15
CA CYS A 114 -3.86 2.17 -2.98
C CYS A 114 -4.29 1.81 -1.56
N ASN A 115 -5.48 2.28 -1.21
CA ASN A 115 -6.24 1.67 -0.13
C ASN A 115 -7.20 0.62 -0.70
N ALA A 116 -7.77 -0.20 0.17
CA ALA A 116 -8.78 -1.15 -0.21
C ALA A 116 -9.83 -1.33 0.88
N ILE A 117 -11.11 -1.38 0.47
CA ILE A 117 -12.25 -1.65 1.34
C ILE A 117 -12.87 -3.00 0.97
N VAL A 118 -13.62 -3.58 1.90
CA VAL A 118 -14.36 -4.83 1.70
C VAL A 118 -15.85 -4.57 1.62
N HIS A 119 -16.50 -5.17 0.63
CA HIS A 119 -17.95 -5.26 0.53
C HIS A 119 -18.35 -6.61 -0.08
N ASP A 120 -19.34 -7.30 0.50
CA ASP A 120 -19.80 -8.64 0.08
C ASP A 120 -18.67 -9.64 -0.19
N GLY A 121 -17.67 -9.65 0.70
CA GLY A 121 -16.53 -10.56 0.61
C GLY A 121 -15.55 -10.28 -0.53
N ARG A 122 -15.62 -9.09 -1.15
CA ARG A 122 -14.74 -8.66 -2.25
C ARG A 122 -14.04 -7.35 -1.93
N ALA A 123 -12.88 -7.14 -2.57
CA ALA A 123 -12.06 -5.96 -2.38
C ALA A 123 -12.29 -4.91 -3.48
N TYR A 124 -12.46 -3.65 -3.07
CA TYR A 124 -12.54 -2.50 -3.97
C TYR A 124 -11.36 -1.59 -3.66
N LEU A 125 -10.49 -1.40 -4.66
CA LEU A 125 -9.22 -0.69 -4.50
C LEU A 125 -9.36 0.76 -4.99
N PHE A 126 -8.81 1.72 -4.25
CA PHE A 126 -8.76 3.12 -4.68
C PHE A 126 -7.31 3.58 -4.81
N CYS A 127 -6.86 3.77 -6.05
CA CYS A 127 -5.53 4.24 -6.41
C CYS A 127 -5.58 5.68 -6.94
N GLY A 128 -4.43 6.29 -7.17
CA GLY A 128 -4.33 7.67 -7.64
C GLY A 128 -3.10 8.37 -7.06
N ASP A 129 -2.82 9.55 -7.59
CA ASP A 129 -1.64 10.33 -7.23
C ASP A 129 -1.58 10.65 -5.73
N SER A 130 -0.38 10.97 -5.24
CA SER A 130 -0.24 11.48 -3.87
C SER A 130 -1.12 12.72 -3.69
N GLY A 131 -1.79 12.81 -2.54
CA GLY A 131 -2.73 13.89 -2.28
C GLY A 131 -4.14 13.69 -2.88
N ALA A 132 -4.40 12.70 -3.75
CA ALA A 132 -5.72 12.46 -4.37
C ALA A 132 -6.87 12.09 -3.39
N GLY A 133 -6.64 12.21 -2.07
CA GLY A 133 -7.63 11.96 -1.03
C GLY A 133 -7.96 10.49 -0.82
N LYS A 134 -7.03 9.56 -1.16
CA LYS A 134 -7.20 8.11 -0.95
C LYS A 134 -7.47 7.80 0.53
N SER A 135 -6.54 8.12 1.42
CA SER A 135 -6.65 7.82 2.85
C SER A 135 -7.86 8.48 3.49
N THR A 136 -8.20 9.72 3.09
CA THR A 136 -9.43 10.40 3.53
C THR A 136 -10.69 9.65 3.08
N LEU A 137 -10.73 9.20 1.82
CA LEU A 137 -11.85 8.40 1.29
C LEU A 137 -11.98 7.06 2.03
N ALA A 138 -10.86 6.37 2.32
CA ALA A 138 -10.87 5.15 3.13
C ALA A 138 -11.43 5.40 4.54
N ALA A 139 -11.06 6.51 5.17
CA ALA A 139 -11.58 6.86 6.49
C ALA A 139 -13.09 7.14 6.47
N VAL A 140 -13.64 7.73 5.41
CA VAL A 140 -15.10 7.88 5.24
C VAL A 140 -15.78 6.52 5.05
N PHE A 141 -15.23 5.63 4.24
CA PHE A 141 -15.77 4.28 4.08
C PHE A 141 -15.73 3.48 5.40
N GLU A 142 -14.64 3.58 6.16
CA GLU A 142 -14.53 3.01 7.51
C GLU A 142 -15.65 3.53 8.43
N ALA A 143 -15.88 4.85 8.43
CA ALA A 143 -16.95 5.47 9.21
C ALA A 143 -18.35 5.01 8.79
N ARG A 144 -18.53 4.64 7.50
CA ARG A 144 -19.76 4.03 6.97
C ARG A 144 -19.89 2.53 7.24
N GLY A 145 -18.92 1.93 7.93
CA GLY A 145 -18.97 0.53 8.35
C GLY A 145 -18.28 -0.45 7.41
N TYR A 146 -17.64 0.01 6.33
CA TYR A 146 -16.88 -0.84 5.43
C TYR A 146 -15.56 -1.27 6.09
N PRO A 147 -15.24 -2.58 6.16
CA PRO A 147 -13.95 -3.01 6.64
C PRO A 147 -12.82 -2.57 5.69
N LEU A 148 -11.71 -2.11 6.25
CA LEU A 148 -10.51 -1.73 5.51
C LEU A 148 -9.51 -2.90 5.49
N LEU A 149 -8.93 -3.15 4.32
CA LEU A 149 -7.83 -4.11 4.17
C LEU A 149 -6.47 -3.46 4.44
N THR A 150 -6.28 -2.26 3.93
CA THR A 150 -5.00 -1.55 3.98
C THR A 150 -5.18 -0.10 3.55
N ASP A 151 -4.24 0.75 3.95
CA ASP A 151 -4.02 2.07 3.39
C ASP A 151 -2.57 2.15 2.88
N ASP A 152 -2.33 2.96 1.85
CA ASP A 152 -1.01 3.21 1.22
C ASP A 152 -0.40 2.05 0.40
N LEU A 153 -0.52 0.79 0.84
CA LEU A 153 0.10 -0.35 0.18
C LEU A 153 -0.82 -1.57 0.15
N CYS A 154 -1.19 -2.02 -1.05
CA CYS A 154 -1.97 -3.23 -1.27
C CYS A 154 -1.17 -4.23 -2.11
N ALA A 155 -0.92 -5.43 -1.59
CA ALA A 155 -0.21 -6.47 -2.33
C ALA A 155 -1.22 -7.36 -3.09
N VAL A 156 -1.34 -7.14 -4.40
CA VAL A 156 -2.20 -7.97 -5.24
C VAL A 156 -1.48 -9.26 -5.60
N ALA A 157 -2.11 -10.38 -5.33
CA ALA A 157 -1.67 -11.72 -5.71
C ALA A 157 -2.55 -12.28 -6.82
N VAL A 158 -1.97 -13.10 -7.68
CA VAL A 158 -2.68 -13.92 -8.68
C VAL A 158 -2.58 -15.39 -8.27
N ASP A 159 -3.71 -16.09 -8.23
CA ASP A 159 -3.72 -17.54 -7.97
C ASP A 159 -3.46 -18.37 -9.24
N ALA A 160 -3.39 -19.70 -9.10
CA ALA A 160 -3.13 -20.61 -10.22
C ALA A 160 -4.22 -20.56 -11.30
N GLU A 161 -5.43 -20.15 -10.95
CA GLU A 161 -6.56 -19.97 -11.86
C GLU A 161 -6.61 -18.56 -12.47
N GLY A 162 -5.62 -17.71 -12.20
CA GLY A 162 -5.54 -16.36 -12.76
C GLY A 162 -6.43 -15.34 -12.05
N ARG A 163 -6.98 -15.65 -10.88
CA ARG A 163 -7.84 -14.72 -10.13
C ARG A 163 -7.00 -13.82 -9.25
N PHE A 164 -7.30 -12.53 -9.30
CA PHE A 164 -6.64 -11.52 -8.50
C PHE A 164 -7.29 -11.38 -7.13
N SER A 165 -6.48 -11.42 -6.09
CA SER A 165 -6.93 -11.25 -4.71
C SER A 165 -5.94 -10.44 -3.88
N VAL A 166 -6.44 -9.92 -2.77
CA VAL A 166 -5.67 -9.14 -1.80
C VAL A 166 -5.96 -9.67 -0.40
N THR A 167 -4.99 -9.52 0.49
CA THR A 167 -5.11 -9.83 1.93
C THR A 167 -4.90 -8.56 2.75
N PRO A 168 -5.42 -8.47 3.99
CA PRO A 168 -5.15 -7.32 4.85
C PRO A 168 -3.66 -7.00 4.96
N GLY A 169 -3.33 -5.71 4.86
CA GLY A 169 -1.98 -5.16 4.92
C GLY A 169 -1.67 -4.60 6.30
N ILE A 170 -1.17 -3.37 6.33
CA ILE A 170 -0.84 -2.68 7.58
C ILE A 170 -2.13 -2.02 8.11
N PRO A 171 -2.58 -2.32 9.35
CA PRO A 171 -3.90 -1.93 9.87
C PRO A 171 -3.93 -0.48 10.38
N ARG A 172 -3.53 0.47 9.53
CA ARG A 172 -3.48 1.91 9.83
C ARG A 172 -4.02 2.74 8.67
N LEU A 173 -4.46 3.95 8.97
CA LEU A 173 -4.69 5.04 8.02
C LEU A 173 -3.59 6.09 8.16
N LYS A 174 -3.17 6.70 7.05
CA LYS A 174 -2.25 7.86 7.05
C LYS A 174 -3.01 9.15 6.72
N LEU A 175 -3.34 9.94 7.74
CA LEU A 175 -4.20 11.12 7.61
C LEU A 175 -3.44 12.41 7.93
N TRP A 176 -3.74 13.47 7.19
CA TRP A 176 -3.37 14.84 7.57
C TRP A 176 -4.24 15.32 8.73
N ILE A 177 -3.76 16.27 9.52
CA ILE A 177 -4.50 16.81 10.67
C ILE A 177 -5.86 17.37 10.27
N GLU A 178 -5.96 18.03 9.11
CA GLU A 178 -7.22 18.56 8.59
C GLU A 178 -8.20 17.45 8.27
N SER A 179 -7.71 16.30 7.78
CA SER A 179 -8.56 15.13 7.56
C SER A 179 -9.04 14.51 8.88
N LEU A 180 -8.23 14.55 9.94
CA LEU A 180 -8.65 14.09 11.27
C LEU A 180 -9.75 14.97 11.85
N THR A 181 -9.57 16.28 11.80
CA THR A 181 -10.55 17.26 12.25
C THR A 181 -11.84 17.18 11.43
N ALA A 182 -11.76 17.17 10.10
CA ALA A 182 -12.94 17.11 9.23
C ALA A 182 -13.77 15.82 9.41
N LEU A 183 -13.13 14.73 9.84
CA LEU A 183 -13.79 13.44 10.10
C LEU A 183 -14.17 13.25 11.58
N GLY A 184 -13.99 14.27 12.43
CA GLY A 184 -14.32 14.20 13.85
C GLY A 184 -13.49 13.18 14.64
N ARG A 185 -12.25 12.90 14.20
CA ARG A 185 -11.35 11.91 14.81
C ARG A 185 -10.29 12.53 15.73
N GLU A 186 -10.56 13.72 16.26
CA GLU A 186 -9.61 14.49 17.09
C GLU A 186 -9.24 13.80 18.40
N GLY A 187 -10.12 12.90 18.91
CA GLY A 187 -9.86 12.09 20.09
C GLY A 187 -9.19 10.74 19.82
N ALA A 188 -8.82 10.43 18.58
CA ALA A 188 -8.15 9.17 18.26
C ALA A 188 -6.71 9.17 18.78
N GLU A 189 -6.21 8.00 19.23
CA GLU A 189 -4.79 7.82 19.44
C GLU A 189 -4.07 7.88 18.09
N VAL A 190 -3.16 8.84 17.94
CA VAL A 190 -2.42 9.08 16.71
C VAL A 190 -0.92 8.99 16.93
N THR A 191 -0.21 8.50 15.93
CA THR A 191 1.26 8.51 15.90
C THR A 191 1.73 9.42 14.78
N ARG A 192 2.55 10.43 15.07
CA ARG A 192 3.09 11.31 14.03
C ARG A 192 3.97 10.51 13.07
N ILE A 193 3.76 10.69 11.76
CA ILE A 193 4.67 10.13 10.76
C ILE A 193 5.95 10.98 10.79
N PRO A 194 7.14 10.38 10.88
CA PRO A 194 8.39 11.13 10.78
C PRO A 194 8.41 12.03 9.53
N TRP A 195 9.22 13.09 9.54
CA TRP A 195 9.38 14.08 8.45
C TRP A 195 8.16 14.95 8.13
N TYR A 196 6.98 14.65 8.68
CA TYR A 196 5.78 15.46 8.54
C TYR A 196 5.44 16.16 9.86
N GLU A 197 5.05 17.43 9.78
CA GLU A 197 4.61 18.19 10.97
C GLU A 197 3.17 17.83 11.36
N ASP A 198 2.35 17.53 10.37
CA ASP A 198 0.89 17.53 10.39
C ASP A 198 0.27 16.25 9.79
N LYS A 199 1.07 15.19 9.63
CA LYS A 199 0.62 13.89 9.12
C LYS A 199 0.80 12.77 10.13
N PHE A 200 -0.24 11.96 10.29
CA PHE A 200 -0.37 11.00 11.37
C PHE A 200 -0.81 9.63 10.89
N GLU A 201 -0.33 8.58 11.56
CA GLU A 201 -0.91 7.25 11.51
C GLU A 201 -2.02 7.12 12.56
N VAL A 202 -3.15 6.55 12.14
CA VAL A 202 -4.29 6.24 13.02
C VAL A 202 -4.64 4.78 12.85
N ALA A 203 -4.93 4.08 13.95
CA ALA A 203 -5.39 2.70 13.89
C ALA A 203 -6.72 2.60 13.11
N MET A 204 -6.84 1.57 12.28
CA MET A 204 -8.13 1.23 11.69
C MET A 204 -9.10 0.78 12.79
N SER A 205 -10.28 1.39 12.85
CA SER A 205 -11.35 0.97 13.77
C SER A 205 -12.11 -0.24 13.22
N ARG A 206 -12.06 -0.48 11.91
CA ARG A 206 -12.68 -1.64 11.25
C ARG A 206 -11.71 -2.31 10.27
N ALA A 207 -10.71 -3.01 10.81
CA ALA A 207 -9.86 -3.87 9.99
C ALA A 207 -10.65 -5.08 9.47
N ALA A 208 -10.41 -5.47 8.22
CA ALA A 208 -10.96 -6.68 7.63
C ALA A 208 -10.36 -7.94 8.27
N GLU A 209 -11.09 -9.05 8.18
CA GLU A 209 -10.61 -10.36 8.62
C GLU A 209 -9.38 -10.80 7.83
N ASP A 210 -8.48 -11.56 8.47
CA ASP A 210 -7.30 -12.11 7.84
C ASP A 210 -7.61 -13.28 6.89
N ARG A 211 -8.08 -12.92 5.69
CA ARG A 211 -8.31 -13.85 4.57
C ARG A 211 -8.07 -13.19 3.23
N ARG A 212 -8.12 -13.98 2.16
CA ARG A 212 -8.02 -13.47 0.78
C ARG A 212 -9.37 -12.95 0.31
N TYR A 213 -9.35 -11.77 -0.31
CA TYR A 213 -10.50 -11.12 -0.91
C TYR A 213 -10.27 -10.96 -2.42
N PRO A 214 -11.12 -11.54 -3.28
CA PRO A 214 -11.06 -11.30 -4.73
C PRO A 214 -11.23 -9.81 -5.04
N VAL A 215 -10.45 -9.29 -5.99
CA VAL A 215 -10.56 -7.90 -6.42
C VAL A 215 -11.79 -7.73 -7.30
N ALA A 216 -12.75 -6.90 -6.86
CA ALA A 216 -13.97 -6.60 -7.60
C ALA A 216 -13.80 -5.45 -8.59
N ALA A 217 -13.08 -4.39 -8.20
CA ALA A 217 -12.84 -3.22 -9.04
C ALA A 217 -11.65 -2.39 -8.54
N ILE A 218 -11.09 -1.58 -9.45
CA ILE A 218 -10.08 -0.57 -9.11
C ILE A 218 -10.60 0.80 -9.56
N TYR A 219 -10.60 1.77 -8.65
CA TYR A 219 -10.94 3.17 -8.90
C TYR A 219 -9.67 4.00 -8.90
N HIS A 220 -9.34 4.60 -10.04
CA HIS A 220 -8.28 5.60 -10.12
C HIS A 220 -8.87 6.98 -9.87
N LEU A 221 -8.55 7.55 -8.71
CA LEU A 221 -8.97 8.88 -8.31
C LEU A 221 -8.24 9.94 -9.14
N ARG A 222 -8.96 10.97 -9.57
CA ARG A 222 -8.42 12.22 -10.11
C ARG A 222 -9.28 13.40 -9.69
N GLN A 223 -8.68 14.59 -9.71
CA GLN A 223 -9.43 15.83 -9.56
C GLN A 223 -10.29 16.07 -10.81
N ALA A 224 -11.56 16.39 -10.60
CA ALA A 224 -12.45 16.85 -11.65
C ALA A 224 -12.06 18.26 -12.10
N GLY A 225 -12.24 18.55 -13.39
CA GLY A 225 -12.00 19.86 -14.00
C GLY A 225 -12.96 20.10 -15.16
N GLU A 226 -12.81 21.21 -15.86
CA GLU A 226 -13.69 21.59 -17.00
C GLU A 226 -13.74 20.49 -18.07
N ASP A 227 -12.58 19.92 -18.43
CA ASP A 227 -12.47 18.85 -19.44
C ASP A 227 -12.73 17.44 -18.88
N ALA A 228 -12.93 17.32 -17.56
CA ALA A 228 -13.07 16.06 -16.85
C ALA A 228 -14.08 16.21 -15.70
N PRO A 229 -15.39 16.28 -15.99
CA PRO A 229 -16.40 16.56 -14.98
C PRO A 229 -16.46 15.47 -13.90
N PRO A 230 -17.02 15.78 -12.71
CA PRO A 230 -17.18 14.81 -11.65
C PRO A 230 -17.98 13.58 -12.11
N GLY A 231 -17.54 12.39 -11.70
CA GLY A 231 -18.21 11.15 -12.04
C GLY A 231 -17.28 9.96 -12.14
N ILE A 232 -17.88 8.78 -12.36
CA ILE A 232 -17.17 7.51 -12.50
C ILE A 232 -17.39 6.98 -13.91
N HIS A 233 -16.30 6.66 -14.62
CA HIS A 233 -16.37 6.08 -15.95
C HIS A 233 -15.37 4.94 -16.12
N ARG A 234 -15.72 3.96 -16.96
CA ARG A 234 -14.90 2.78 -17.21
C ARG A 234 -13.67 3.14 -18.05
N LEU A 235 -12.48 2.74 -17.59
CA LEU A 235 -11.25 2.81 -18.37
C LEU A 235 -11.04 1.52 -19.17
N GLN A 236 -10.46 1.66 -20.35
CA GLN A 236 -10.13 0.56 -21.26
C GLN A 236 -8.75 0.77 -21.89
N GLY A 237 -8.20 -0.30 -22.48
CA GLY A 237 -6.95 -0.25 -23.25
C GLY A 237 -5.80 0.44 -22.50
N LEU A 238 -5.16 1.40 -23.18
CA LEU A 238 -3.99 2.11 -22.67
C LEU A 238 -4.29 2.93 -21.41
N GLU A 239 -5.50 3.50 -21.27
CA GLU A 239 -5.84 4.29 -20.10
C GLU A 239 -5.94 3.43 -18.84
N ALA A 240 -6.53 2.24 -18.94
CA ALA A 240 -6.58 1.28 -17.84
C ALA A 240 -5.17 0.77 -17.48
N ALA A 241 -4.35 0.46 -18.49
CA ALA A 241 -2.97 0.03 -18.29
C ALA A 241 -2.14 1.11 -17.59
N ASN A 242 -2.26 2.37 -18.02
CA ASN A 242 -1.58 3.51 -17.38
C ASN A 242 -2.08 3.72 -15.95
N ALA A 243 -3.38 3.62 -15.71
CA ALA A 243 -3.95 3.77 -14.37
C ALA A 243 -3.40 2.73 -13.38
N VAL A 244 -3.24 1.48 -13.79
CA VAL A 244 -2.66 0.43 -12.92
C VAL A 244 -1.15 0.61 -12.78
N THR A 245 -0.43 0.72 -13.90
CA THR A 245 1.06 0.73 -13.91
C THR A 245 1.67 1.99 -13.29
N ALA A 246 0.98 3.14 -13.35
CA ALA A 246 1.39 4.36 -12.66
C ALA A 246 1.29 4.24 -11.13
N ASN A 247 0.45 3.32 -10.64
CA ASN A 247 0.23 3.10 -9.21
C ASN A 247 0.99 1.87 -8.68
N ILE A 248 1.90 1.28 -9.46
CA ILE A 248 2.79 0.22 -8.93
C ILE A 248 3.70 0.81 -7.86
N TYR A 249 3.57 0.30 -6.64
CA TYR A 249 4.31 0.78 -5.49
C TYR A 249 5.80 0.54 -5.69
N ARG A 250 6.61 1.62 -5.57
CA ARG A 250 8.07 1.58 -5.79
C ARG A 250 8.46 0.95 -7.14
N ARG A 251 7.76 1.30 -8.23
CA ARG A 251 8.02 0.75 -9.58
C ARG A 251 9.49 0.80 -10.00
N ARG A 252 10.21 1.89 -9.74
CA ARG A 252 11.64 2.01 -10.06
C ARG A 252 12.51 0.92 -9.39
N ILE A 253 12.13 0.49 -8.20
CA ILE A 253 12.78 -0.65 -7.52
C ILE A 253 12.42 -1.96 -8.22
N ALA A 254 11.16 -2.14 -8.62
CA ALA A 254 10.75 -3.29 -9.41
C ALA A 254 11.50 -3.38 -10.75
N ASP A 255 11.73 -2.25 -11.42
CA ASP A 255 12.48 -2.14 -12.65
C ASP A 255 13.92 -2.64 -12.46
N LEU A 256 14.58 -2.19 -11.39
CA LEU A 256 15.94 -2.64 -11.04
C LEU A 256 15.99 -4.13 -10.70
N LEU A 257 14.95 -4.67 -10.06
CA LEU A 257 14.79 -6.10 -9.78
C LEU A 257 14.49 -6.93 -11.04
N GLY A 258 14.41 -6.32 -12.23
CA GLY A 258 14.05 -7.01 -13.47
C GLY A 258 12.60 -7.49 -13.51
N ARG A 259 11.72 -6.97 -12.64
CA ARG A 259 10.30 -7.36 -12.54
C ARG A 259 9.43 -6.75 -13.63
N ALA A 260 9.96 -5.87 -14.48
CA ALA A 260 9.19 -5.19 -15.53
C ALA A 260 8.36 -6.12 -16.42
N PRO A 261 8.92 -7.20 -17.01
CA PRO A 261 8.12 -8.13 -17.79
C PRO A 261 7.00 -8.78 -16.98
N GLY A 262 7.27 -9.12 -15.71
CA GLY A 262 6.32 -9.76 -14.80
C GLY A 262 5.16 -8.85 -14.42
N TYR A 263 5.45 -7.67 -13.85
CA TYR A 263 4.38 -6.76 -13.42
C TYR A 263 3.56 -6.23 -14.61
N LEU A 264 4.16 -6.13 -15.82
CA LEU A 264 3.43 -5.75 -17.03
C LEU A 264 2.45 -6.85 -17.44
N ALA A 265 2.88 -8.11 -17.45
CA ALA A 265 2.00 -9.24 -17.74
C ALA A 265 0.86 -9.36 -16.71
N GLU A 266 1.19 -9.21 -15.42
CA GLU A 266 0.23 -9.20 -14.30
C GLU A 266 -0.77 -8.05 -14.46
N SER A 267 -0.30 -6.83 -14.77
CA SER A 267 -1.15 -5.66 -15.01
C SER A 267 -2.09 -5.88 -16.19
N MET A 268 -1.59 -6.44 -17.30
CA MET A 268 -2.41 -6.72 -18.48
C MET A 268 -3.45 -7.81 -18.20
N ALA A 269 -3.13 -8.82 -17.39
CA ALA A 269 -4.09 -9.82 -16.95
C ALA A 269 -5.15 -9.20 -16.01
N LEU A 270 -4.72 -8.35 -15.08
CA LEU A 270 -5.59 -7.66 -14.13
C LEU A 270 -6.63 -6.79 -14.85
N ILE A 271 -6.22 -5.96 -15.81
CA ILE A 271 -7.17 -5.08 -16.51
C ILE A 271 -8.17 -5.84 -17.40
N ARG A 272 -7.87 -7.10 -17.77
CA ARG A 272 -8.80 -7.96 -18.52
C ARG A 272 -9.87 -8.55 -17.61
N SER A 273 -9.52 -8.92 -16.38
CA SER A 273 -10.44 -9.60 -15.44
C SER A 273 -11.12 -8.66 -14.45
N VAL A 274 -10.48 -7.53 -14.11
CA VAL A 274 -10.95 -6.59 -13.10
C VAL A 274 -11.36 -5.27 -13.76
N PRO A 275 -12.58 -4.77 -13.50
CA PRO A 275 -13.00 -3.49 -14.00
C PRO A 275 -12.23 -2.33 -13.38
N ILE A 276 -11.62 -1.51 -14.23
CA ILE A 276 -10.87 -0.31 -13.85
C ILE A 276 -11.72 0.91 -14.18
N PHE A 277 -11.95 1.77 -13.20
CA PHE A 277 -12.72 3.00 -13.35
C PHE A 277 -11.85 4.21 -13.08
N ARG A 278 -12.10 5.30 -13.80
CA ARG A 278 -11.68 6.64 -13.39
C ARG A 278 -12.77 7.18 -12.48
N PHE A 279 -12.37 7.72 -11.33
CA PHE A 279 -13.26 8.50 -10.48
C PHE A 279 -12.76 9.93 -10.44
N ASN A 280 -13.44 10.81 -11.19
CA ASN A 280 -13.22 12.25 -11.16
C ASN A 280 -13.99 12.84 -9.98
N ARG A 281 -13.25 13.41 -9.03
CA ARG A 281 -13.74 13.83 -7.73
C ARG A 281 -13.77 15.34 -7.63
N ARG A 282 -14.71 15.90 -6.87
CA ARG A 282 -14.58 17.28 -6.43
C ARG A 282 -13.49 17.34 -5.37
N TRP A 283 -12.51 18.24 -5.53
CA TRP A 283 -11.45 18.39 -4.53
C TRP A 283 -11.99 19.08 -3.28
N GLY A 284 -11.37 18.86 -2.13
CA GLY A 284 -11.77 19.46 -0.86
C GLY A 284 -12.40 18.46 0.12
N LEU A 285 -12.20 18.71 1.41
CA LEU A 285 -12.71 17.84 2.48
C LEU A 285 -14.23 17.95 2.63
N GLU A 286 -14.81 19.07 2.26
CA GLU A 286 -16.26 19.30 2.21
C GLU A 286 -16.98 18.37 1.23
N ASN A 287 -16.28 17.89 0.19
CA ASN A 287 -16.84 17.05 -0.86
C ASN A 287 -16.66 15.55 -0.60
N VAL A 288 -15.79 15.16 0.35
CA VAL A 288 -15.38 13.75 0.51
C VAL A 288 -16.53 12.81 0.87
N VAL A 289 -17.53 13.32 1.61
CA VAL A 289 -18.71 12.54 2.00
C VAL A 289 -19.61 12.29 0.78
N GLU A 290 -19.82 13.30 -0.07
CA GLU A 290 -20.58 13.14 -1.31
C GLU A 290 -19.85 12.23 -2.29
N ASP A 291 -18.53 12.42 -2.46
CA ASP A 291 -17.68 11.54 -3.29
C ASP A 291 -17.77 10.08 -2.84
N ALA A 292 -17.71 9.83 -1.52
CA ALA A 292 -17.86 8.49 -0.98
C ALA A 292 -19.23 7.90 -1.31
N ALA A 293 -20.31 8.70 -1.30
CA ALA A 293 -21.65 8.24 -1.65
C ALA A 293 -21.77 7.91 -3.15
N VAL A 294 -21.11 8.69 -4.02
CA VAL A 294 -21.04 8.38 -5.45
C VAL A 294 -20.29 7.07 -5.70
N ALA A 295 -19.13 6.89 -5.05
CA ALA A 295 -18.35 5.65 -5.15
C ALA A 295 -19.11 4.44 -4.57
N GLU A 296 -19.81 4.61 -3.45
CA GLU A 296 -20.66 3.61 -2.81
C GLU A 296 -21.82 3.18 -3.72
N ALA A 297 -22.59 4.14 -4.25
CA ALA A 297 -23.68 3.83 -5.18
C ALA A 297 -23.17 3.07 -6.42
N HIS A 298 -22.00 3.47 -6.95
CA HIS A 298 -21.40 2.80 -8.09
C HIS A 298 -20.91 1.39 -7.74
N LEU A 299 -20.18 1.20 -6.64
CA LEU A 299 -19.61 -0.10 -6.27
C LEU A 299 -20.68 -1.16 -5.98
N LEU A 300 -21.84 -0.74 -5.45
CA LEU A 300 -23.01 -1.59 -5.26
C LEU A 300 -23.63 -2.06 -6.60
N GLY A 301 -23.47 -1.28 -7.66
CA GLY A 301 -23.95 -1.60 -9.01
C GLY A 301 -22.96 -2.39 -9.88
N VAL A 302 -21.73 -2.62 -9.42
CA VAL A 302 -20.71 -3.34 -10.21
C VAL A 302 -21.13 -4.80 -10.35
N LYS A 303 -21.63 -5.17 -11.53
CA LYS A 303 -21.88 -6.57 -11.90
C LYS A 303 -20.54 -7.28 -12.03
N VAL A 304 -20.25 -8.18 -11.10
CA VAL A 304 -19.03 -8.98 -11.18
C VAL A 304 -19.30 -10.21 -12.04
N THR A 305 -18.55 -10.36 -13.12
CA THR A 305 -18.54 -11.61 -13.91
C THR A 305 -17.98 -12.71 -13.03
N GLN A 306 -18.72 -13.82 -12.88
CA GLN A 306 -18.28 -15.01 -12.16
C GLN A 306 -17.13 -15.71 -12.90
#